data_AF-A0A933D2C6-F1
#
_entry.id   AF-A0A933D2C6-F1
#
_cell.length_a   1.000
_cell.length_b   1.000
_cell.length_c   1.000
_cell.angle_alpha   90.00
_cell.angle_beta   90.00
_cell.angle_gamma   90.00
#
_symmetry.space_group_name_H-M   'P 1'
#
loop_
_entity.id
_entity.type
_entity.pdbx_description
1 polymer ?
#
loop_
_entity_poly.entity_id
_entity_poly.type
_entity_poly.pdbx_seq_one_letter_code
_entity_poly.pdbx_strand_id
1 'polypeptide(L)'
;MNNVSPASGRLGVMIVGLNGAVSTTFIAGTYAVRRNLTEPIGSLTQMGTVRIGRRHENRFPLLKELVPLADLDQLVFGGWDIRNEDCYYSAREAKVLEERDLVPVQRELAELRPLPGVFEQYYVKRLTGDWVKKGKTKFDLAEQLREDIISFKRENKLDRLVMLWCGSTE
;
A
#
# COMPACT_ATOMS: atom_id res chain seq x y z
N MET A 1 10.39 20.66 -23.38
CA MET A 1 10.15 19.30 -22.88
C MET A 1 9.06 19.41 -21.82
N ASN A 2 8.01 18.59 -21.92
CA ASN A 2 6.83 18.67 -21.07
C ASN A 2 7.23 18.63 -19.59
N ASN A 3 6.74 19.61 -18.83
CA ASN A 3 6.95 19.76 -17.40
C ASN A 3 6.23 18.59 -16.68
N VAL A 4 6.92 17.47 -16.49
CA VAL A 4 6.43 16.39 -15.62
C VAL A 4 6.54 16.90 -14.20
N SER A 5 5.40 17.03 -13.51
CA SER A 5 5.37 17.51 -12.13
C SER A 5 6.25 16.62 -11.24
N PRO A 6 7.07 17.21 -10.34
CA PRO A 6 7.93 16.44 -9.46
C PRO A 6 7.10 15.61 -8.47
N ALA A 7 7.58 14.41 -8.13
CA ALA A 7 6.99 13.55 -7.10
C ALA A 7 7.34 14.01 -5.68
N SER A 8 7.22 15.32 -5.43
CA SER A 8 7.44 15.93 -4.12
C SER A 8 6.36 15.54 -3.11
N GLY A 9 6.68 15.74 -1.82
CA GLY A 9 5.74 15.55 -0.72
C GLY A 9 5.51 14.09 -0.30
N ARG A 10 4.65 13.87 0.70
CA ARG A 10 4.30 12.53 1.18
C ARG A 10 3.14 11.96 0.35
N LEU A 11 3.23 10.68 0.02
CA LEU A 11 2.22 9.94 -0.74
C LEU A 11 1.51 8.94 0.17
N GLY A 12 0.22 9.14 0.43
CA GLY A 12 -0.60 8.11 1.07
C GLY A 12 -0.98 7.01 0.09
N VAL A 13 -0.82 5.76 0.53
CA VAL A 13 -1.24 4.56 -0.19
C VAL A 13 -2.32 3.91 0.67
N MET A 14 -3.58 4.11 0.27
CA MET A 14 -4.75 3.56 0.97
C MET A 14 -5.17 2.23 0.34
N ILE A 15 -5.12 1.13 1.09
CA ILE A 15 -5.32 -0.22 0.56
C ILE A 15 -6.65 -0.78 1.07
N VAL A 16 -7.54 -1.18 0.17
CA VAL A 16 -8.69 -2.02 0.51
C VAL A 16 -8.21 -3.47 0.60
N GLY A 17 -8.52 -4.17 1.69
CA GLY A 17 -7.91 -5.47 2.01
C GLY A 17 -6.53 -5.33 2.64
N LEU A 18 -6.37 -4.36 3.56
CA LEU A 18 -5.09 -4.01 4.17
C LEU A 18 -4.42 -5.20 4.90
N ASN A 19 -5.21 -6.10 5.47
CA ASN A 19 -4.74 -7.29 6.19
C ASN A 19 -4.60 -8.52 5.27
N GLY A 20 -4.84 -8.37 3.97
CA GLY A 20 -4.63 -9.41 2.98
C GLY A 20 -3.14 -9.73 2.78
N ALA A 21 -2.85 -10.97 2.39
CA ALA A 21 -1.48 -11.45 2.20
C ALA A 21 -0.62 -10.56 1.28
N VAL A 22 -1.19 -10.13 0.15
CA VAL A 22 -0.50 -9.24 -0.81
C VAL A 22 -0.16 -7.90 -0.15
N SER A 23 -1.12 -7.29 0.54
CA SER A 23 -0.97 -5.99 1.20
C SER A 23 0.09 -6.05 2.30
N THR A 24 0.00 -7.03 3.19
CA THR A 24 0.95 -7.17 4.31
C THR A 24 2.36 -7.48 3.83
N THR A 25 2.52 -8.32 2.80
CA THR A 25 3.84 -8.61 2.20
C THR A 25 4.44 -7.39 1.52
N PHE A 26 3.64 -6.63 0.79
CA PHE A 26 4.08 -5.39 0.14
C PHE A 26 4.55 -4.35 1.16
N ILE A 27 3.78 -4.14 2.23
CA ILE A 27 4.11 -3.18 3.29
C ILE A 27 5.37 -3.61 4.03
N ALA A 28 5.45 -4.87 4.46
CA ALA A 28 6.61 -5.41 5.15
C ALA A 28 7.89 -5.31 4.31
N GLY A 29 7.82 -5.69 3.03
CA GLY A 29 8.93 -5.56 2.09
C GLY A 29 9.36 -4.10 1.88
N THR A 30 8.40 -3.18 1.80
CA THR A 30 8.69 -1.75 1.70
C THR A 30 9.44 -1.25 2.94
N TYR A 31 8.98 -1.59 4.15
CA TYR A 31 9.67 -1.20 5.39
C TYR A 31 11.07 -1.81 5.50
N ALA A 32 11.25 -3.06 5.07
CA ALA A 32 12.56 -3.70 5.07
C ALA A 32 13.54 -2.99 4.12
N VAL A 33 13.11 -2.62 2.92
CA VAL A 33 13.93 -1.87 1.96
C VAL A 33 14.28 -0.48 2.49
N ARG A 34 13.33 0.26 3.09
CA ARG A 34 13.61 1.57 3.71
C ARG A 34 14.67 1.49 4.81
N ARG A 35 14.70 0.39 5.55
CA ARG A 35 15.70 0.12 6.59
C ARG A 35 17.01 -0.45 6.06
N ASN A 36 17.18 -0.56 4.75
CA ASN A 36 18.33 -1.18 4.08
C ASN A 36 18.59 -2.63 4.53
N LEU A 37 17.53 -3.37 4.89
CA LEU A 37 17.63 -4.78 5.31
C LEU A 37 17.60 -5.75 4.13
N THR A 38 17.04 -5.31 3.00
CA THR A 38 16.93 -6.09 1.77
C THR A 38 16.88 -5.17 0.56
N GLU A 39 17.16 -5.74 -0.62
CA GLU A 39 17.01 -5.08 -1.91
C GLU A 39 15.58 -5.24 -2.45
N PRO A 40 15.03 -4.28 -3.23
CA PRO A 40 13.68 -4.34 -3.77
C PRO A 40 13.57 -5.27 -5.01
N ILE A 41 14.02 -6.52 -4.87
CA ILE A 41 14.09 -7.52 -5.95
C ILE A 41 12.70 -7.76 -6.56
N GLY A 42 12.64 -7.70 -7.90
CA GLY A 42 11.39 -7.84 -8.66
C GLY A 42 10.64 -6.52 -8.87
N SER A 43 11.03 -5.43 -8.20
CA SER A 43 10.42 -4.13 -8.44
C SER A 43 10.96 -3.46 -9.70
N LEU A 44 10.12 -3.39 -10.73
CA LEU A 44 10.45 -2.73 -11.99
C LEU A 44 10.82 -1.25 -11.77
N THR A 45 10.09 -0.54 -10.92
CA THR A 45 10.33 0.89 -10.70
C THR A 45 11.64 1.16 -9.96
N GLN A 46 12.08 0.23 -9.09
CA GLN A 46 13.28 0.42 -8.27
C GLN A 46 14.55 -0.15 -8.91
N MET A 47 14.44 -1.25 -9.67
CA MET A 47 15.59 -1.98 -10.23
C MET A 47 15.57 -2.11 -11.77
N GLY A 48 14.45 -1.77 -12.41
CA GLY A 48 14.33 -1.85 -13.86
C GLY A 48 15.16 -0.78 -14.56
N THR A 49 15.71 -1.13 -15.71
CA THR A 49 16.43 -0.21 -16.60
C THR A 49 15.68 -0.04 -17.92
N VAL A 50 15.93 1.07 -18.61
CA VAL A 50 15.41 1.30 -19.97
C VAL A 50 16.52 1.78 -20.87
N ARG A 51 16.56 1.25 -22.09
CA ARG A 51 17.54 1.71 -23.08
C ARG A 51 17.17 3.10 -23.57
N ILE A 52 18.11 4.02 -23.49
CA ILE A 52 18.00 5.35 -24.10
C ILE A 52 19.05 5.51 -25.21
N GLY A 53 18.72 6.25 -26.27
CA GLY A 53 19.63 6.47 -27.39
C GLY A 53 19.75 5.30 -28.36
N ARG A 54 20.79 5.33 -29.21
CA ARG A 54 21.02 4.30 -30.24
C ARG A 54 21.56 3.01 -29.63
N ARG A 55 21.40 1.89 -30.35
CA ARG A 55 21.81 0.56 -29.86
C ARG A 55 23.29 0.47 -29.45
N HIS A 56 24.18 1.18 -30.16
CA HIS A 56 25.62 1.15 -29.91
C HIS A 56 26.06 2.02 -28.72
N GLU A 57 25.19 2.88 -28.19
CA GLU A 57 25.53 3.75 -27.06
C GLU A 57 25.49 3.01 -25.72
N ASN A 58 24.85 1.83 -25.64
CA ASN A 58 24.77 0.98 -24.46
C ASN A 58 24.34 1.71 -23.16
N ARG A 59 23.39 2.66 -23.26
CA ARG A 59 22.89 3.44 -22.13
C ARG A 59 21.61 2.81 -21.56
N PHE A 60 21.71 2.29 -20.33
CA PHE A 60 20.62 1.62 -19.61
C PHE A 60 20.49 2.15 -18.17
N PRO A 61 20.14 3.43 -17.96
CA PRO A 61 19.90 3.98 -16.63
C PRO A 61 18.71 3.29 -15.94
N LEU A 62 18.62 3.45 -14.62
CA LEU A 62 17.48 2.98 -13.84
C LEU A 62 16.23 3.81 -14.17
N LEU A 63 15.05 3.19 -14.13
CA LEU A 63 13.79 3.89 -14.36
C LEU A 63 13.58 5.05 -13.38
N LYS A 64 13.88 4.84 -12.09
CA LYS A 64 13.79 5.88 -11.06
C LYS A 64 14.73 7.07 -11.26
N GLU A 65 15.79 6.92 -12.05
CA GLU A 65 16.71 8.03 -12.39
C GLU A 65 16.19 8.87 -13.57
N LEU A 66 15.24 8.34 -14.35
CA LEU A 66 14.73 9.00 -15.54
C LEU A 66 13.39 9.70 -15.35
N VAL A 67 12.56 9.19 -14.43
CA VAL A 67 11.24 9.74 -14.14
C VAL A 67 11.12 10.12 -12.67
N PRO A 68 10.47 11.25 -12.33
CA PRO A 68 10.29 11.66 -10.95
C PRO A 68 9.26 10.73 -10.29
N LEU A 69 9.73 9.67 -9.64
CA LEU A 69 8.93 8.75 -8.84
C LEU A 69 8.98 9.13 -7.37
N ALA A 70 7.94 8.76 -6.62
CA ALA A 70 8.01 8.88 -5.17
C ALA A 70 8.98 7.83 -4.63
N ASP A 71 9.91 8.26 -3.78
CA ASP A 71 10.78 7.38 -3.03
C ASP A 71 9.97 6.53 -2.06
N LEU A 72 10.51 5.34 -1.75
CA LEU A 72 9.84 4.44 -0.82
C LEU A 72 9.61 5.13 0.52
N ASP A 73 10.54 5.95 1.03
CA ASP A 73 10.39 6.69 2.30
C ASP A 73 9.25 7.72 2.30
N GLN A 74 8.79 8.18 1.14
CA GLN A 74 7.68 9.11 1.02
C GLN A 74 6.31 8.43 1.21
N LEU A 75 6.24 7.10 1.11
CA LEU A 75 4.95 6.40 1.18
C LEU A 75 4.43 6.32 2.63
N VAL A 76 3.12 6.47 2.79
CA VAL A 76 2.43 6.31 4.07
C VAL A 76 1.27 5.36 3.87
N PHE A 77 1.27 4.24 4.58
CA PHE A 77 0.26 3.20 4.41
C PHE A 77 -0.91 3.42 5.36
N GLY A 78 -2.10 3.07 4.86
CA GLY A 78 -3.36 3.02 5.59
C GLY A 78 -4.37 2.27 4.74
N GLY A 79 -5.60 2.15 5.22
CA GLY A 79 -6.63 1.50 4.43
C GLY A 79 -7.71 0.84 5.26
N TRP A 80 -8.40 -0.10 4.62
CA TRP A 80 -9.58 -0.75 5.17
C TRP A 80 -9.45 -2.26 5.09
N ASP A 81 -10.08 -2.93 6.05
CA ASP A 81 -10.31 -4.37 6.02
C ASP A 81 -11.62 -4.68 6.75
N ILE A 82 -12.13 -5.90 6.59
CA ILE A 82 -13.33 -6.40 7.25
C ILE A 82 -13.02 -7.15 8.56
N ARG A 83 -11.74 -7.20 8.92
CA ARG A 83 -11.20 -7.73 10.17
C ARG A 83 -10.39 -6.64 10.89
N ASN A 84 -10.21 -6.77 12.21
CA ASN A 84 -9.62 -5.72 13.06
C ASN A 84 -8.25 -6.08 13.66
N GLU A 85 -7.50 -6.99 13.01
CA GLU A 85 -6.14 -7.28 13.44
C GLU A 85 -5.15 -6.23 12.91
N ASP A 86 -4.01 -6.07 13.57
CA ASP A 86 -2.92 -5.27 13.00
C ASP A 86 -2.19 -6.02 11.89
N CYS A 87 -1.48 -5.28 11.04
CA CYS A 87 -0.79 -5.84 9.89
C CYS A 87 0.33 -6.82 10.28
N TYR A 88 0.91 -6.73 11.48
CA TYR A 88 1.91 -7.71 11.92
C TYR A 88 1.29 -9.07 12.17
N TYR A 89 0.18 -9.11 12.91
CA TYR A 89 -0.58 -10.35 13.11
C TYR A 89 -0.99 -10.96 11.77
N SER A 90 -1.59 -10.16 10.89
CA SER A 90 -2.05 -10.64 9.58
C SER A 90 -0.91 -11.12 8.68
N ALA A 91 0.26 -10.47 8.71
CA ALA A 91 1.44 -10.91 7.96
C ALA A 91 1.92 -12.29 8.43
N ARG A 92 1.90 -12.56 9.73
CA ARG A 92 2.27 -13.86 10.30
C ARG A 92 1.28 -14.95 9.90
N GLU A 93 -0.02 -14.66 9.97
CA GLU A 93 -1.07 -15.61 9.57
C GLU A 93 -1.05 -15.92 8.07
N ALA A 94 -0.67 -14.94 7.23
CA ALA A 94 -0.56 -15.13 5.78
C ALA A 94 0.56 -16.11 5.39
N LYS A 95 1.59 -16.29 6.23
CA LYS A 95 2.71 -17.23 6.02
C LYS A 95 3.41 -17.09 4.65
N VAL A 96 3.42 -15.86 4.11
CA VAL A 96 4.20 -15.52 2.90
C VAL A 96 5.64 -15.18 3.27
N LEU A 97 5.83 -14.46 4.37
CA LEU A 97 7.13 -14.09 4.92
C LEU A 97 7.39 -14.88 6.20
N GLU A 98 8.67 -15.09 6.52
CA GLU A 98 9.08 -15.81 7.73
C GLU A 98 9.29 -14.84 8.90
N GLU A 99 9.42 -15.38 10.11
CA GLU A 99 9.63 -14.56 11.32
C GLU A 99 10.89 -13.69 11.23
N ARG A 100 11.96 -14.19 10.61
CA ARG A 100 13.18 -13.43 10.36
C ARG A 100 12.98 -12.20 9.47
N ASP A 101 11.97 -12.21 8.60
CA ASP A 101 11.65 -11.10 7.69
C ASP A 101 10.75 -10.08 8.40
N LEU A 102 9.85 -10.55 9.28
CA LEU A 102 8.81 -9.74 9.92
C LEU A 102 9.29 -9.06 11.21
N VAL A 103 10.07 -9.75 12.05
CA VAL A 103 10.57 -9.22 13.34
C VAL A 103 11.29 -7.87 13.17
N PRO A 104 12.17 -7.67 12.18
CA PRO A 104 12.86 -6.39 11.99
C PRO A 104 11.95 -5.20 11.68
N VAL A 105 10.70 -5.43 11.23
CA VAL A 105 9.71 -4.40 10.87
C VAL A 105 8.42 -4.51 11.69
N GLN A 106 8.46 -5.28 12.78
CA GLN A 106 7.29 -5.61 13.60
C GLN A 106 6.61 -4.35 14.14
N ARG A 107 7.37 -3.37 14.62
CA ARG A 107 6.80 -2.18 15.26
C ARG A 107 5.89 -1.42 14.30
N GLU A 108 6.38 -1.11 13.10
CA GLU A 108 5.59 -0.39 12.09
C GLU A 108 4.40 -1.20 11.56
N LEU A 109 4.53 -2.52 11.46
CA LEU A 109 3.42 -3.38 11.07
C LEU A 109 2.34 -3.46 12.16
N ALA A 110 2.74 -3.52 13.44
CA ALA A 110 1.80 -3.60 14.57
C ALA A 110 1.08 -2.27 14.84
N GLU A 111 1.71 -1.14 14.52
CA GLU A 111 1.10 0.19 14.55
C GLU A 111 0.04 0.38 13.45
N LEU A 112 0.11 -0.41 12.36
CA LEU A 112 -0.79 -0.29 11.23
C LEU A 112 -2.04 -1.18 11.43
N ARG A 113 -3.17 -0.53 11.71
CA ARG A 113 -4.48 -1.17 11.85
C ARG A 113 -5.47 -0.66 10.79
N PRO A 114 -6.37 -1.52 10.30
CA PRO A 114 -7.35 -1.16 9.29
C PRO A 114 -8.49 -0.30 9.86
N LEU A 115 -8.98 0.62 9.04
CA LEU A 115 -10.31 1.20 9.22
C LEU A 115 -11.39 0.16 8.87
N PRO A 116 -12.60 0.25 9.44
CA PRO A 116 -13.69 -0.66 9.07
C PRO A 116 -14.03 -0.56 7.58
N GLY A 117 -14.10 -1.69 6.89
CA GLY A 117 -14.42 -1.75 5.46
C GLY A 117 -15.91 -1.65 5.16
N VAL A 118 -16.26 -1.43 3.89
CA VAL A 118 -17.62 -1.66 3.38
C VAL A 118 -17.68 -3.10 2.86
N PHE A 119 -18.66 -3.86 3.33
CA PHE A 119 -18.75 -5.29 3.02
C PHE A 119 -20.18 -5.74 2.77
N GLU A 120 -20.35 -6.55 1.73
CA GLU A 120 -21.60 -7.21 1.41
C GLU A 120 -21.36 -8.66 1.01
N GLN A 121 -21.93 -9.57 1.80
CA GLN A 121 -21.87 -11.02 1.56
C GLN A 121 -22.35 -11.43 0.17
N TYR A 122 -23.22 -10.62 -0.45
CA TYR A 122 -23.75 -10.86 -1.78
C TYR A 122 -22.64 -10.99 -2.84
N TYR A 123 -21.67 -10.08 -2.81
CA TYR A 123 -20.53 -10.06 -3.73
C TYR A 123 -19.46 -11.07 -3.30
N VAL A 124 -19.21 -11.20 -1.99
CA VAL A 124 -18.15 -12.07 -1.48
C VAL A 124 -18.71 -13.15 -0.56
N LYS A 125 -19.07 -14.30 -1.17
CA LYS A 125 -19.86 -15.35 -0.49
C LYS A 125 -19.12 -16.14 0.59
N ARG A 126 -17.79 -16.24 0.51
CA ARG A 126 -16.97 -17.14 1.35
C ARG A 126 -16.24 -16.44 2.50
N LEU A 127 -16.44 -15.14 2.65
CA LEU A 127 -15.83 -14.36 3.72
C LEU A 127 -16.91 -13.85 4.63
N THR A 128 -16.58 -13.72 5.91
CA THR A 128 -17.37 -12.99 6.88
C THR A 128 -16.43 -12.01 7.55
N GLY A 129 -16.96 -10.86 7.95
CA GLY A 129 -16.20 -9.83 8.65
C GLY A 129 -17.12 -9.07 9.59
N ASP A 130 -16.59 -8.74 10.76
CA ASP A 130 -17.26 -8.01 11.83
C ASP A 130 -16.76 -6.57 11.96
N TRP A 131 -15.63 -6.24 11.33
CA TRP A 131 -15.05 -4.90 11.27
C TRP A 131 -15.56 -4.12 10.05
N VAL A 132 -16.87 -3.88 10.03
CA VAL A 132 -17.56 -3.32 8.86
C VAL A 132 -18.31 -2.03 9.19
N LYS A 133 -18.32 -1.10 8.23
CA LYS A 133 -19.11 0.14 8.29
C LYS A 133 -20.60 -0.16 8.29
N LYS A 134 -21.36 0.71 8.96
CA LYS A 134 -22.82 0.64 9.04
C LYS A 134 -23.41 1.93 8.48
N GLY A 135 -24.44 1.81 7.65
CA GLY A 135 -25.15 2.92 7.01
C GLY A 135 -26.52 2.45 6.53
N LYS A 136 -27.49 3.37 6.42
CA LYS A 136 -28.84 3.02 5.94
C LYS A 136 -28.85 2.84 4.43
N THR A 137 -28.01 3.58 3.73
CA THR A 137 -27.88 3.57 2.28
C THR A 137 -26.43 3.37 1.85
N LYS A 138 -26.21 2.98 0.59
CA LYS A 138 -24.87 2.93 -0.01
C LYS A 138 -24.21 4.30 -0.06
N PHE A 139 -25.02 5.36 -0.20
CA PHE A 139 -24.53 6.73 -0.17
C PHE A 139 -23.96 7.08 1.21
N ASP A 140 -24.59 6.66 2.31
CA ASP A 140 -24.05 6.86 3.66
C ASP A 140 -22.69 6.18 3.84
N LEU A 141 -22.50 4.99 3.26
CA LEU A 141 -21.25 4.25 3.30
C LEU A 141 -20.17 4.93 2.43
N ALA A 142 -20.55 5.43 1.26
CA ALA A 142 -19.65 6.19 0.39
C ALA A 142 -19.17 7.49 1.07
N GLU A 143 -20.06 8.23 1.75
CA GLU A 143 -19.67 9.43 2.50
C GLU A 143 -18.72 9.10 3.65
N GLN A 144 -18.93 7.98 4.37
CA GLN A 144 -17.97 7.52 5.39
C GLN A 144 -16.59 7.20 4.80
N LEU A 145 -16.51 6.56 3.63
CA LEU A 145 -15.24 6.31 2.95
C LEU A 145 -14.56 7.61 2.52
N ARG A 146 -15.34 8.59 2.04
CA ARG A 146 -14.81 9.92 1.69
C ARG A 146 -14.22 10.62 2.91
N GLU A 147 -14.90 10.56 4.05
CA GLU A 147 -14.40 11.15 5.30
C GLU A 147 -13.12 10.46 5.76
N ASP A 148 -13.04 9.13 5.69
CA ASP A 148 -11.82 8.39 6.01
C ASP A 148 -10.63 8.84 5.15
N ILE A 149 -10.84 9.01 3.83
CA ILE A 149 -9.81 9.48 2.89
C ILE A 149 -9.34 10.89 3.25
N ILE A 150 -10.28 11.80 3.54
CA ILE A 150 -9.99 13.19 3.91
C ILE A 150 -9.24 13.25 5.24
N SER A 151 -9.71 12.52 6.24
CA SER A 151 -9.10 12.45 7.57
C SER A 151 -7.71 11.82 7.51
N PHE A 152 -7.54 10.70 6.79
CA PHE A 152 -6.22 10.08 6.59
C PHE A 152 -5.23 11.05 5.95
N LYS A 153 -5.66 11.80 4.91
CA LYS A 153 -4.84 12.83 4.26
C LYS A 153 -4.38 13.89 5.26
N ARG A 154 -5.33 14.43 6.04
CA ARG A 154 -5.12 15.53 6.99
C ARG A 154 -4.21 15.10 8.14
N GLU A 155 -4.51 13.98 8.78
CA GLU A 155 -3.81 13.48 9.97
C GLU A 155 -2.36 13.11 9.66
N ASN A 156 -2.11 12.55 8.48
CA ASN A 156 -0.76 12.16 8.05
C ASN A 156 -0.02 13.27 7.29
N LYS A 157 -0.62 14.46 7.12
CA LYS A 157 -0.05 15.60 6.39
C LYS A 157 0.43 15.21 4.99
N LEU A 158 -0.47 14.61 4.22
CA LEU A 158 -0.17 14.03 2.91
C LEU A 158 -0.50 15.01 1.78
N ASP A 159 0.37 15.09 0.79
CA ASP A 159 0.18 15.93 -0.39
C ASP A 159 -0.70 15.22 -1.42
N ARG A 160 -0.43 13.93 -1.60
CA ARG A 160 -1.04 13.07 -2.61
C ARG A 160 -1.55 11.78 -1.99
N LEU A 161 -2.55 11.19 -2.64
CA LEU A 161 -3.12 9.90 -2.27
C LEU A 161 -3.28 9.02 -3.52
N VAL A 162 -3.08 7.73 -3.33
CA VAL A 162 -3.51 6.68 -4.25
C VAL A 162 -4.27 5.63 -3.46
N MET A 163 -5.30 5.05 -4.07
CA MET A 163 -6.04 3.93 -3.50
C MET A 163 -5.73 2.67 -4.31
N LEU A 164 -5.50 1.56 -3.62
CA LEU A 164 -5.27 0.24 -4.20
C LEU A 164 -6.37 -0.72 -3.73
N TRP A 165 -6.98 -1.45 -4.66
CA TRP A 165 -7.86 -2.55 -4.31
C TRP A 165 -7.06 -3.85 -4.23
N CYS A 166 -6.88 -4.35 -3.02
CA CYS A 166 -6.32 -5.67 -2.72
C CYS A 166 -7.31 -6.52 -1.91
N GLY A 167 -8.60 -6.15 -1.97
CA GLY A 167 -9.70 -6.90 -1.40
C GLY A 167 -9.94 -8.22 -2.14
N SER A 168 -10.80 -9.06 -1.56
CA SER A 168 -11.20 -10.29 -2.22
C SER A 168 -11.95 -10.03 -3.52
N THR A 169 -11.85 -10.96 -4.46
CA THR A 169 -12.58 -10.89 -5.74
C THR A 169 -14.08 -10.97 -5.50
N GLU A 170 -14.79 -10.00 -6.07
CA GLU A 170 -16.26 -9.87 -6.09
C GLU A 170 -16.90 -10.59 -7.29
#